data_AF-A0A2H9L4X2-F1
#
_entry.id   AF-A0A2H9L4X2-F1
#
_cell.length_a   1.000
_cell.length_b   1.000
_cell.length_c   1.000
_cell.angle_alpha   90.00
_cell.angle_beta   90.00
_cell.angle_gamma   90.00
#
_symmetry.space_group_name_H-M   'P 1'
#
loop_
_entity.id
_entity.type
_entity.pdbx_description
1 polymer ?
#
loop_
_entity_poly.entity_id
_entity_poly.type
_entity_poly.pdbx_seq_one_letter_code
_entity_poly.pdbx_strand_id
1 'polypeptide(L)'
;RAMQTLIEKTNLLVGYSDHTLGLETSKLAASLGAVVIERHFTIDKNLLGPDHKASLSPEELKELVNAIRKKDYDIPKEKKELILGYSEKKPTEKEVGIAKLVRKSIVAKLDIPKGTTITKDMLIIKRPGTGIPSKYLNEVIGKKAKTLIKGDNLIQKTDLT
;
A
#
# COMPACT_ATOMS: atom_id res chain seq x y z
N ARG A 1 1.52 14.07 -10.32
CA ARG A 1 1.17 13.57 -11.67
C ARG A 1 0.58 12.15 -11.65
N ALA A 2 1.21 11.16 -11.01
CA ALA A 2 0.70 9.77 -10.99
C ALA A 2 -0.79 9.59 -10.60
N MET A 3 -1.31 10.44 -9.70
CA MET A 3 -2.74 10.45 -9.36
C MET A 3 -3.64 10.72 -10.57
N GLN A 4 -3.30 11.70 -11.42
CA GLN A 4 -4.07 12.02 -12.62
C GLN A 4 -4.01 10.86 -13.62
N THR A 5 -2.85 10.22 -13.76
CA THR A 5 -2.71 9.00 -14.56
C THR A 5 -3.61 7.88 -14.06
N LEU A 6 -3.78 7.71 -12.74
CA LEU A 6 -4.73 6.72 -12.19
C LEU A 6 -6.17 7.08 -12.54
N ILE A 7 -6.57 8.36 -12.44
CA ILE A 7 -7.90 8.85 -12.82
C ILE A 7 -8.17 8.51 -14.30
N GLU A 8 -7.27 8.91 -15.19
CA GLU A 8 -7.39 8.69 -16.64
C GLU A 8 -7.44 7.21 -17.02
N LYS A 9 -6.60 6.38 -16.40
CA LYS A 9 -6.48 4.96 -16.77
C LYS A 9 -7.57 4.07 -16.19
N THR A 10 -8.15 4.45 -15.06
CA THR A 10 -9.15 3.63 -14.38
C THR A 10 -10.57 4.15 -14.54
N ASN A 11 -10.73 5.45 -14.86
CA ASN A 11 -12.02 6.15 -14.85
C ASN A 11 -12.76 5.99 -13.51
N LEU A 12 -12.00 5.88 -12.40
CA LEU A 12 -12.51 5.77 -11.04
C LEU A 12 -12.19 7.03 -10.25
N LEU A 13 -12.91 7.20 -9.14
CA LEU A 13 -12.56 8.18 -8.13
C LEU A 13 -11.21 7.82 -7.49
N VAL A 14 -10.29 8.78 -7.41
CA VAL A 14 -8.96 8.59 -6.83
C VAL A 14 -8.79 9.53 -5.64
N GLY A 15 -8.29 8.98 -4.53
CA GLY A 15 -7.86 9.74 -3.35
C GLY A 15 -6.33 9.76 -3.21
N TYR A 16 -5.85 10.41 -2.17
CA TYR A 16 -4.43 10.49 -1.84
C TYR A 16 -4.21 10.28 -0.33
N SER A 17 -3.47 9.23 0.03
CA SER A 17 -3.02 8.97 1.40
C SER A 17 -1.59 9.48 1.55
N ASP A 18 -1.43 10.46 2.44
CA ASP A 18 -0.25 11.30 2.52
C ASP A 18 0.56 11.01 3.80
N HIS A 19 1.86 10.79 3.59
CA HIS A 19 2.83 10.46 4.64
C HIS A 19 4.01 11.47 4.65
N THR A 20 3.88 12.63 3.99
CA THR A 20 4.90 13.68 4.04
C THR A 20 4.78 14.54 5.29
N LEU A 21 5.83 15.29 5.64
CA LEU A 21 5.70 16.41 6.57
C LEU A 21 4.98 17.58 5.87
N GLY A 22 4.35 18.46 6.67
CA GLY A 22 3.63 19.63 6.16
C GLY A 22 2.28 19.29 5.53
N LEU A 23 1.68 20.28 4.88
CA LEU A 23 0.32 20.23 4.33
C LEU A 23 0.29 20.34 2.80
N GLU A 24 1.40 20.74 2.19
CA GLU A 24 1.48 21.13 0.78
C GLU A 24 1.13 19.98 -0.15
N THR A 25 1.59 18.76 0.14
CA THR A 25 1.28 17.56 -0.66
C THR A 25 -0.23 17.30 -0.68
N SER A 26 -0.88 17.31 0.49
CA SER A 26 -2.32 17.12 0.64
C SER A 26 -3.13 18.25 -0.03
N LYS A 27 -2.71 19.51 0.14
CA LYS A 27 -3.31 20.67 -0.55
C LYS A 27 -3.23 20.50 -2.08
N LEU A 28 -2.08 20.13 -2.61
CA LEU A 28 -1.88 19.94 -4.05
C LEU A 28 -2.66 18.73 -4.59
N ALA A 29 -2.72 17.64 -3.84
CA ALA A 29 -3.52 16.47 -4.22
C ALA A 29 -5.01 16.84 -4.34
N ALA A 30 -5.55 17.58 -3.37
CA ALA A 30 -6.93 18.07 -3.43
C ALA A 30 -7.16 18.99 -4.63
N SER A 31 -6.24 19.92 -4.92
CA SER A 31 -6.36 20.81 -6.07
C SER A 31 -6.29 20.08 -7.43
N LEU A 32 -5.64 18.92 -7.47
CA LEU A 32 -5.51 18.08 -8.66
C LEU A 32 -6.63 17.04 -8.82
N GLY A 33 -7.68 17.10 -7.99
CA GLY A 33 -8.87 16.28 -8.12
C GLY A 33 -8.91 15.04 -7.22
N ALA A 34 -8.05 14.94 -6.19
CA ALA A 34 -8.23 13.92 -5.17
C ALA A 34 -9.59 14.11 -4.47
N VAL A 35 -10.42 13.07 -4.46
CA VAL A 35 -11.75 13.14 -3.82
C VAL A 35 -11.73 12.80 -2.32
N VAL A 36 -10.65 12.15 -1.87
CA VAL A 36 -10.39 11.81 -0.47
C VAL A 36 -8.93 12.12 -0.18
N ILE A 37 -8.67 12.77 0.96
CA ILE A 37 -7.33 12.98 1.52
C ILE A 37 -7.27 12.24 2.85
N GLU A 38 -6.25 11.41 3.02
CA GLU A 38 -5.99 10.65 4.25
C GLU A 38 -4.64 11.08 4.84
N ARG A 39 -4.63 11.29 6.17
CA ARG A 39 -3.46 11.69 6.96
C ARG A 39 -3.49 10.98 8.30
N HIS A 40 -2.31 10.65 8.82
CA HIS A 40 -2.18 10.31 10.23
C HIS A 40 -2.47 11.54 11.10
N PHE A 41 -3.08 11.32 12.26
CA PHE A 41 -3.46 12.34 13.22
C PHE A 41 -3.03 11.92 14.62
N THR A 42 -2.58 12.89 15.41
CA THR A 42 -2.24 12.70 16.82
C THR A 42 -2.72 13.88 17.65
N ILE A 43 -3.05 13.62 18.91
CA ILE A 43 -3.32 14.68 19.89
C ILE A 43 -2.03 15.34 20.42
N ASP A 44 -0.90 14.62 20.36
CA ASP A 44 0.42 15.11 20.73
C ASP A 44 1.50 14.37 19.93
N LYS A 45 2.41 15.14 19.31
CA LYS A 45 3.51 14.61 18.48
C LYS A 45 4.66 14.04 19.31
N ASN A 46 4.71 14.31 20.61
CA ASN A 46 5.75 13.86 21.52
C ASN A 46 5.44 12.51 22.20
N LEU A 47 4.25 11.95 21.97
CA LEU A 47 3.87 10.63 22.48
C LEU A 47 4.77 9.52 21.92
N LEU A 48 4.92 8.45 22.70
CA LEU A 48 5.69 7.28 22.31
C LEU A 48 5.03 6.57 21.13
N GLY A 49 5.80 6.36 20.07
CA GLY A 49 5.36 5.60 18.90
C GLY A 49 5.90 6.19 17.61
N PRO A 50 6.11 5.36 16.57
CA PRO A 50 6.75 5.81 15.33
C PRO A 50 5.89 6.83 14.56
N ASP A 51 4.57 6.76 14.68
CA ASP A 51 3.64 7.51 13.83
C ASP A 51 3.33 8.91 14.38
N HIS A 52 3.44 9.14 15.70
CA HIS A 52 3.05 10.40 16.33
C HIS A 52 3.83 11.60 15.76
N LYS A 53 5.15 11.44 15.59
CA LYS A 53 6.03 12.50 15.08
C LYS A 53 5.71 12.88 13.61
N ALA A 54 5.23 11.92 12.82
CA ALA A 54 4.89 12.13 11.41
C ALA A 54 3.41 12.53 11.18
N SER A 55 2.58 12.42 12.22
CA SER A 55 1.15 12.74 12.18
C SER A 55 0.88 14.24 12.16
N LEU A 56 -0.34 14.63 11.80
CA LEU A 56 -0.84 15.99 12.01
C LEU A 56 -1.29 16.21 13.46
N SER A 57 -1.06 17.41 14.00
CA SER A 57 -1.69 17.86 15.24
C SER A 57 -3.16 18.32 15.00
N PRO A 58 -3.94 18.60 16.05
CA PRO A 58 -5.27 19.19 15.92
C PRO A 58 -5.29 20.50 15.12
N GLU A 59 -4.30 21.36 15.32
CA GLU A 59 -4.16 22.65 14.65
C GLU A 59 -3.86 22.45 13.15
N GLU A 60 -2.88 21.60 12.84
CA GLU A 60 -2.50 21.32 11.45
C GLU A 60 -3.60 20.60 10.67
N LEU A 61 -4.33 19.66 11.31
CA LEU A 61 -5.48 19.01 10.69
C LEU A 61 -6.60 20.02 10.40
N LYS A 62 -6.88 20.92 11.35
CA LYS A 62 -7.86 22.00 11.16
C LYS A 62 -7.44 22.94 10.03
N GLU A 63 -6.15 23.29 9.97
CA GLU A 63 -5.59 24.10 8.87
C GLU A 63 -5.77 23.41 7.52
N LEU A 64 -5.42 22.13 7.42
CA LEU A 64 -5.57 21.36 6.19
C LEU A 64 -7.03 21.30 5.72
N VAL A 65 -7.95 20.98 6.63
CA VAL A 65 -9.38 20.93 6.32
C VAL A 65 -9.88 22.30 5.85
N ASN A 66 -9.50 23.38 6.55
CA ASN A 66 -9.88 24.73 6.16
C ASN A 66 -9.33 25.09 4.78
N ALA A 67 -8.07 24.81 4.51
CA ALA A 67 -7.43 25.08 3.22
C ALA A 67 -8.17 24.38 2.07
N ILE A 68 -8.47 23.09 2.22
CA ILE A 68 -9.21 22.31 1.21
C ILE A 68 -10.62 22.87 1.02
N ARG A 69 -11.37 23.13 2.11
CA ARG A 69 -12.75 23.61 2.02
C ARG A 69 -12.86 25.01 1.42
N LYS A 70 -11.88 25.87 1.68
CA LYS A 70 -11.79 27.22 1.12
C LYS A 70 -11.11 27.25 -0.26
N LYS A 71 -10.66 26.10 -0.78
CA LYS A 71 -9.86 25.98 -2.01
C LYS A 71 -8.60 26.86 -1.99
N ASP A 72 -8.04 27.07 -0.81
CA ASP A 72 -6.72 27.67 -0.64
C ASP A 72 -5.67 26.60 -0.90
N TYR A 73 -5.15 26.60 -2.13
CA TYR A 73 -4.10 25.69 -2.59
C TYR A 73 -2.81 26.45 -2.90
N ASP A 74 -2.61 27.60 -2.26
CA ASP A 74 -1.40 28.35 -2.50
C ASP A 74 -0.19 27.56 -1.96
N ILE A 75 0.72 27.27 -2.89
CA ILE A 75 1.95 26.52 -2.67
C ILE A 75 2.96 27.11 -3.67
N PRO A 76 4.18 27.44 -3.22
CA PRO A 76 5.23 27.96 -4.09
C PRO A 76 5.48 27.07 -5.31
N LYS A 77 5.76 27.67 -6.46
CA LYS A 77 5.90 26.97 -7.75
C LYS A 77 6.99 25.89 -7.69
N GLU A 78 8.11 26.21 -7.05
CA GLU A 78 9.25 25.31 -6.86
C GLU A 78 8.86 24.08 -6.02
N LYS A 79 8.05 24.25 -4.98
CA LYS A 79 7.52 23.12 -4.18
C LYS A 79 6.53 22.29 -5.01
N LYS A 80 5.64 22.94 -5.79
CA LYS A 80 4.68 22.25 -6.66
C LYS A 80 5.40 21.32 -7.64
N GLU A 81 6.43 21.79 -8.34
CA GLU A 81 7.17 20.96 -9.30
C GLU A 81 7.86 19.76 -8.64
N LEU A 82 8.42 19.95 -7.44
CA LEU A 82 9.02 18.85 -6.66
C LEU A 82 7.97 17.78 -6.27
N ILE A 83 6.80 18.20 -5.79
CA ILE A 83 5.72 17.28 -5.38
C ILE A 83 5.12 16.55 -6.58
N LEU A 84 4.99 17.21 -7.73
CA LEU A 84 4.33 16.66 -8.92
C LEU A 84 4.99 15.37 -9.41
N GLY A 85 6.33 15.30 -9.33
CA GLY A 85 7.11 14.13 -9.68
C GLY A 85 6.78 13.56 -11.07
N TYR A 86 6.78 12.23 -11.18
CA TYR A 86 6.52 11.51 -12.43
C TYR A 86 5.04 11.07 -12.55
N SER A 87 4.58 10.85 -13.78
CA SER A 87 3.25 10.31 -14.08
C SER A 87 3.18 8.78 -13.94
N GLU A 88 4.30 8.09 -14.11
CA GLU A 88 4.36 6.63 -14.00
C GLU A 88 4.05 6.16 -12.57
N LYS A 89 2.98 5.38 -12.39
CA LYS A 89 2.67 4.76 -11.10
C LYS A 89 3.55 3.52 -10.88
N LYS A 90 4.64 3.69 -10.17
CA LYS A 90 5.53 2.60 -9.72
C LYS A 90 6.00 2.81 -8.28
N PRO A 91 6.44 1.75 -7.57
CA PRO A 91 7.12 1.92 -6.30
C PRO A 91 8.46 2.65 -6.50
N THR A 92 8.84 3.44 -5.50
CA THR A 92 10.20 3.99 -5.36
C THR A 92 11.19 2.89 -5.01
N GLU A 93 12.49 3.15 -5.17
CA GLU A 93 13.56 2.19 -4.85
C GLU A 93 13.50 1.73 -3.38
N LYS A 94 13.23 2.64 -2.45
CA LYS A 94 13.06 2.33 -1.02
C LYS A 94 11.87 1.41 -0.77
N GLU A 95 10.75 1.65 -1.47
CA GLU A 95 9.55 0.81 -1.35
C GLU A 95 9.76 -0.58 -1.97
N VAL A 96 10.53 -0.71 -3.05
CA VAL A 96 10.84 -2.01 -3.67
C VAL A 96 11.55 -2.93 -2.68
N GLY A 97 12.48 -2.41 -1.90
CA GLY A 97 13.18 -3.17 -0.85
C GLY A 97 12.22 -3.69 0.23
N ILE A 98 11.36 -2.82 0.74
CA ILE A 98 10.39 -3.14 1.80
C ILE A 98 9.26 -4.04 1.29
N ALA A 99 8.89 -3.94 0.01
CA ALA A 99 7.78 -4.68 -0.59
C ALA A 99 7.88 -6.20 -0.36
N LYS A 100 9.09 -6.77 -0.36
CA LYS A 100 9.29 -8.21 -0.09
C LYS A 100 8.87 -8.61 1.32
N LEU A 101 9.02 -7.73 2.31
CA LEU A 101 8.64 -7.99 3.70
C LEU A 101 7.14 -7.78 3.95
N VAL A 102 6.56 -6.74 3.32
CA VAL A 102 5.19 -6.32 3.63
C VAL A 102 4.12 -6.86 2.67
N ARG A 103 4.50 -7.34 1.49
CA ARG A 103 3.56 -8.05 0.60
C ARG A 103 3.21 -9.42 1.16
N LYS A 104 2.11 -9.97 0.68
CA LYS A 104 1.60 -11.26 1.14
C LYS A 104 1.89 -12.35 0.12
N SER A 105 2.20 -13.52 0.63
CA SER A 105 2.34 -14.76 -0.11
C SER A 105 1.26 -15.76 0.28
N ILE A 106 1.12 -16.79 -0.55
CA ILE A 106 0.30 -17.97 -0.26
C ILE A 106 1.07 -18.85 0.71
N VAL A 107 0.39 -19.28 1.77
CA VAL A 107 0.94 -20.06 2.88
C VAL A 107 0.06 -21.28 3.08
N ALA A 108 0.65 -22.42 3.43
CA ALA A 108 -0.11 -23.59 3.81
C ALA A 108 -0.79 -23.34 5.18
N LYS A 109 -2.11 -23.48 5.24
CA LYS A 109 -2.88 -23.33 6.48
C LYS A 109 -2.69 -24.51 7.42
N LEU A 110 -2.39 -25.68 6.86
CA LEU A 110 -2.18 -26.96 7.53
C LEU A 110 -1.10 -27.75 6.77
N ASP A 111 -0.64 -28.86 7.34
CA ASP A 111 0.29 -29.76 6.66
C ASP A 111 -0.37 -30.35 5.39
N ILE A 112 0.23 -30.11 4.22
CA ILE A 112 -0.22 -30.65 2.93
C ILE A 112 0.72 -31.79 2.52
N PRO A 113 0.28 -33.07 2.62
CA PRO A 113 1.12 -34.20 2.25
C PRO A 113 1.49 -34.20 0.76
N LYS A 114 2.65 -34.78 0.45
CA LYS A 114 3.08 -35.03 -0.94
C LYS A 114 1.99 -35.76 -1.73
N GLY A 115 1.74 -35.32 -2.95
CA GLY A 115 0.74 -35.87 -3.88
C GLY A 115 -0.68 -35.31 -3.69
N THR A 116 -0.94 -34.59 -2.60
CA THR A 116 -2.25 -33.98 -2.32
C THR A 116 -2.57 -32.90 -3.34
N THR A 117 -3.81 -32.90 -3.83
CA THR A 117 -4.32 -31.81 -4.68
C THR A 117 -4.69 -30.65 -3.78
N ILE A 118 -4.07 -29.50 -4.00
CA ILE A 118 -4.22 -28.32 -3.16
C ILE A 118 -5.60 -27.70 -3.40
N THR A 119 -6.36 -27.54 -2.33
CA THR A 119 -7.65 -26.87 -2.34
C THR A 119 -7.56 -25.50 -1.67
N LYS A 120 -8.57 -24.64 -1.87
CA LYS A 120 -8.58 -23.27 -1.34
C LYS A 120 -8.55 -23.24 0.20
N ASP A 121 -9.20 -24.19 0.86
CA ASP A 121 -9.30 -24.31 2.32
C ASP A 121 -7.97 -24.71 2.99
N MET A 122 -7.03 -25.30 2.23
CA MET A 122 -5.67 -25.60 2.68
C MET A 122 -4.75 -24.38 2.64
N LEU A 123 -5.21 -23.24 2.11
CA LEU A 123 -4.39 -22.05 1.88
C LEU A 123 -4.79 -20.89 2.79
N ILE A 124 -3.80 -20.12 3.21
CA ILE A 124 -3.96 -18.84 3.89
C ILE A 124 -3.00 -17.81 3.29
N ILE A 125 -3.32 -16.52 3.42
CA ILE A 125 -2.51 -15.43 2.88
C ILE A 125 -1.84 -14.69 4.03
N LYS A 126 -0.51 -14.78 4.12
CA LYS A 126 0.29 -14.13 5.18
C LYS A 126 1.49 -13.41 4.57
N ARG A 127 2.11 -12.51 5.34
CA ARG A 127 3.46 -11.99 5.06
C ARG A 127 4.51 -13.06 5.42
N PRO A 128 5.74 -12.99 4.90
CA PRO A 128 6.25 -12.03 3.92
C PRO A 128 5.87 -12.38 2.48
N GLY A 129 6.25 -11.52 1.54
CA GLY A 129 6.01 -11.63 0.10
C GLY A 129 7.12 -12.36 -0.65
N THR A 130 7.80 -13.31 0.00
CA THR A 130 8.95 -14.06 -0.53
C THR A 130 8.58 -15.47 -1.02
N GLY A 131 7.32 -15.89 -0.85
CA GLY A 131 6.74 -17.06 -1.50
C GLY A 131 5.93 -16.68 -2.74
N ILE A 132 5.04 -17.57 -3.21
CA ILE A 132 4.15 -17.26 -4.34
C ILE A 132 3.22 -16.08 -3.97
N PRO A 133 3.19 -14.99 -4.76
CA PRO A 133 2.30 -13.85 -4.51
C PRO A 133 0.82 -14.24 -4.46
N SER A 134 0.05 -13.60 -3.57
CA SER A 134 -1.38 -13.90 -3.36
C SER A 134 -2.26 -13.74 -4.60
N LYS A 135 -1.85 -12.92 -5.59
CA LYS A 135 -2.57 -12.78 -6.86
C LYS A 135 -2.61 -14.06 -7.71
N TYR A 136 -1.71 -15.01 -7.44
CA TYR A 136 -1.62 -16.29 -8.12
C TYR A 136 -2.35 -17.41 -7.37
N LEU A 137 -3.24 -17.08 -6.43
CA LEU A 137 -3.96 -18.05 -5.62
C LEU A 137 -4.68 -19.11 -6.48
N ASN A 138 -5.35 -18.66 -7.54
CA ASN A 138 -6.08 -19.54 -8.46
C ASN A 138 -5.15 -20.44 -9.28
N GLU A 139 -3.88 -20.08 -9.46
CA GLU A 139 -2.89 -20.93 -10.15
C GLU A 139 -2.32 -22.02 -9.23
N VAL A 140 -2.46 -21.86 -7.90
CA VAL A 140 -2.01 -22.86 -6.92
C VAL A 140 -3.10 -23.88 -6.62
N ILE A 141 -4.37 -23.45 -6.62
CA ILE A 141 -5.52 -24.34 -6.44
C ILE A 141 -5.58 -25.35 -7.59
N GLY A 142 -5.75 -26.63 -7.25
CA GLY A 142 -5.80 -27.74 -8.22
C GLY A 142 -4.42 -28.33 -8.58
N LYS A 143 -3.32 -27.66 -8.21
CA LYS A 143 -1.97 -28.25 -8.34
C LYS A 143 -1.75 -29.33 -7.30
N LYS A 144 -0.78 -30.22 -7.55
CA LYS A 144 -0.36 -31.23 -6.57
C LYS A 144 0.90 -30.81 -5.83
N ALA A 145 0.94 -31.14 -4.54
CA ALA A 145 2.12 -30.95 -3.72
C ALA A 145 3.22 -31.95 -4.14
N LYS A 146 4.37 -31.47 -4.60
CA LYS A 146 5.53 -32.29 -4.98
C LYS A 146 6.25 -32.87 -3.77
N THR A 147 6.15 -32.17 -2.64
CA THR A 147 6.76 -32.47 -1.33
C THR A 147 5.71 -32.31 -0.24
N LEU A 148 6.06 -32.70 1.00
CA LEU A 148 5.28 -32.30 2.17
C LEU A 148 5.46 -30.79 2.40
N ILE A 149 4.37 -30.04 2.41
CA ILE A 149 4.36 -28.61 2.75
C ILE A 149 3.82 -28.48 4.17
N LYS A 150 4.64 -28.05 5.12
CA LYS A 150 4.21 -27.88 6.52
C LYS A 150 3.26 -26.69 6.66
N GLY A 151 2.32 -26.78 7.60
CA GLY A 151 1.49 -25.66 8.01
C GLY A 151 2.35 -24.45 8.39
N ASP A 152 1.84 -23.27 8.11
CA ASP A 152 2.50 -21.98 8.25
C ASP A 152 3.74 -21.73 7.38
N ASN A 153 4.16 -22.69 6.54
CA ASN A 153 5.20 -22.45 5.55
C ASN A 153 4.67 -21.76 4.30
N LEU A 154 5.47 -20.85 3.75
CA LEU A 154 5.24 -20.24 2.45
C LEU A 154 5.24 -21.32 1.37
N ILE A 155 4.26 -21.29 0.46
CA ILE A 155 4.27 -22.16 -0.71
C ILE A 155 5.23 -21.59 -1.75
N GLN A 156 6.15 -22.44 -2.22
CA GLN A 156 7.08 -22.12 -3.29
C GLN A 156 6.68 -22.81 -4.59
N LYS A 157 7.11 -22.24 -5.71
CA LYS A 157 6.89 -22.87 -7.03
C LYS A 157 7.51 -24.27 -7.12
N THR A 158 8.60 -24.50 -6.40
CA THR A 158 9.29 -25.80 -6.31
C THR A 158 8.50 -26.86 -5.58
N ASP A 159 7.51 -26.47 -4.77
CA ASP A 159 6.65 -27.37 -4.01
C ASP A 159 5.47 -27.90 -4.85
N LEU A 160 5.28 -27.37 -6.05
CA LEU A 160 4.10 -27.64 -6.88
C LEU A 160 4.48 -28.39 -8.15
N THR A 161 3.57 -29.25 -8.62
CA THR A 161 3.52 -29.75 -10.00
C THR A 161 2.49 -28.96 -10.79
#